data_AF-A0A072U237-F1
#
_entry.id   AF-A0A072U237-F1
#
_cell.length_a   1.000
_cell.length_b   1.000
_cell.length_c   1.000
_cell.angle_alpha   90.00
_cell.angle_beta   90.00
_cell.angle_gamma   90.00
#
_symmetry.space_group_name_H-M   'P 1'
#
loop_
_entity.id
_entity.type
_entity.pdbx_description
1 polymer ?
#
loop_
_entity_poly.entity_id
_entity_poly.type
_entity_poly.pdbx_seq_one_letter_code
_entity_poly.pdbx_strand_id
1 'polypeptide(L)'
;MGDIMSYDVVDITDKPFGGVSVVSGGDFRQILPVIRKGCKQDILASSINSSKLWRHCKVRTLTTNMSLRASTVRAEQDEIRKFVDLMLLIGDGIRSANESGEINVLIPDELLIKDSSDPLRSRVDFVYPDILKNMKISIFFSREGDTCSHTKRS
;
A
#
# COMPACT_ATOMS: atom_id res chain seq x y z
N MET A 1 16.47 -29.96 -40.60
CA MET A 1 15.75 -28.67 -40.55
C MET A 1 16.43 -27.86 -39.47
N GLY A 2 17.00 -26.71 -39.84
CA GLY A 2 18.18 -26.12 -39.22
C GLY A 2 18.03 -25.69 -37.76
N ASP A 3 19.02 -26.12 -36.97
CA ASP A 3 19.40 -25.51 -35.70
C ASP A 3 20.11 -24.18 -36.00
N ILE A 4 19.52 -23.07 -35.56
CA ILE A 4 20.06 -21.70 -35.59
C ILE A 4 19.66 -21.09 -34.26
N MET A 5 20.59 -21.07 -33.30
CA MET A 5 21.10 -19.87 -32.62
C MET A 5 22.24 -20.30 -31.69
N SER A 6 23.42 -20.52 -32.27
CA SER A 6 24.69 -20.43 -31.55
C SER A 6 25.02 -18.94 -31.36
N TYR A 7 24.45 -18.34 -30.33
CA TYR A 7 25.00 -17.12 -29.73
C TYR A 7 25.49 -17.50 -28.34
N ASP A 8 26.81 -17.48 -28.16
CA ASP A 8 27.56 -17.54 -26.92
C ASP A 8 26.75 -17.94 -25.66
N VAL A 9 26.46 -19.24 -25.52
CA VAL A 9 25.80 -19.85 -24.34
C VAL A 9 26.78 -19.96 -23.16
N VAL A 10 27.68 -18.99 -23.00
CA VAL A 10 28.75 -19.02 -21.99
C VAL A 10 28.46 -18.07 -20.82
N ASP A 11 27.41 -17.23 -20.89
CA ASP A 11 27.19 -16.20 -19.86
C ASP A 11 25.71 -15.89 -19.56
N ILE A 12 24.81 -16.86 -19.76
CA ILE A 12 23.38 -16.72 -19.41
C ILE A 12 22.97 -17.56 -18.20
N THR A 13 23.68 -18.66 -17.92
CA THR A 13 23.37 -19.58 -16.82
C THR A 13 23.58 -18.95 -15.45
N ASP A 14 24.53 -18.02 -15.33
CA ASP A 14 24.86 -17.35 -14.07
C ASP A 14 24.08 -16.04 -13.88
N LYS A 15 23.29 -15.61 -14.89
CA LYS A 15 22.48 -14.40 -14.80
C LYS A 15 21.09 -14.72 -14.25
N PRO A 16 20.60 -13.99 -13.22
CA PRO A 16 19.24 -14.17 -12.74
C PRO A 16 18.24 -13.94 -13.88
N PHE A 17 17.18 -14.76 -13.91
CA PHE A 17 16.14 -14.73 -14.95
C PHE A 17 16.66 -14.86 -16.39
N GLY A 18 17.80 -15.52 -16.62
CA GLY A 18 18.37 -15.68 -17.95
C GLY A 18 18.78 -14.34 -18.59
N GLY A 19 19.11 -13.34 -17.78
CA GLY A 19 19.47 -12.00 -18.25
C GLY A 19 18.27 -11.08 -18.52
N VAL A 20 17.04 -11.52 -18.27
CA VAL A 20 15.85 -10.67 -18.39
C VAL A 20 15.80 -9.67 -17.24
N SER A 21 15.69 -8.39 -17.58
CA SER A 21 15.46 -7.32 -16.60
C SER A 21 14.06 -7.43 -16.00
N VAL A 22 13.99 -7.68 -14.69
CA VAL A 22 12.73 -7.75 -13.94
C VAL A 22 12.60 -6.53 -13.03
N VAL A 23 11.45 -5.86 -13.10
CA VAL A 23 11.07 -4.79 -12.19
C VAL A 23 9.91 -5.27 -11.35
N SER A 24 10.11 -5.34 -10.03
CA SER A 24 9.05 -5.61 -9.06
C SER A 24 8.74 -4.32 -8.30
N GLY A 25 7.46 -4.01 -8.16
CA GLY A 25 6.97 -2.87 -7.40
C GLY A 25 6.11 -3.36 -6.24
N GLY A 26 6.20 -2.67 -5.11
CA GLY A 26 5.42 -2.96 -3.92
C GLY A 26 5.87 -2.10 -2.75
N ASP A 27 5.07 -2.05 -1.70
CA ASP A 27 5.46 -1.43 -0.44
C ASP A 27 5.76 -2.54 0.56
N PHE A 28 7.03 -2.67 0.96
CA PHE A 28 7.47 -3.70 1.91
C PHE A 28 6.96 -3.47 3.34
N ARG A 29 6.32 -2.33 3.60
CA ARG A 29 5.61 -2.05 4.85
C ARG A 29 4.18 -2.64 4.84
N GLN A 30 3.76 -3.23 3.72
CA GLN A 30 2.50 -3.98 3.63
C GLN A 30 2.65 -5.40 4.21
N ILE A 31 1.61 -6.22 4.04
CA ILE A 31 1.47 -7.56 4.60
C ILE A 31 2.62 -8.46 4.14
N LEU A 32 3.30 -9.11 5.09
CA LEU A 32 4.32 -10.12 4.84
C LEU A 32 3.73 -11.36 4.12
N PRO A 33 4.55 -12.17 3.43
CA PRO A 33 4.07 -13.39 2.80
C PRO A 33 3.37 -14.32 3.81
N VAL A 34 2.18 -14.80 3.45
CA VAL A 34 1.40 -15.68 4.33
C VAL A 34 1.86 -17.13 4.14
N ILE A 35 2.49 -17.70 5.17
CA ILE A 35 2.86 -19.12 5.22
C ILE A 35 1.86 -19.86 6.12
N ARG A 36 1.04 -20.75 5.53
CA ARG A 36 0.05 -21.52 6.30
C ARG A 36 0.76 -22.43 7.30
N LYS A 37 0.38 -22.34 8.57
CA LYS A 37 1.01 -23.06 9.69
C LYS A 37 2.52 -22.78 9.86
N GLY A 38 3.04 -21.73 9.21
CA GLY A 38 4.43 -21.31 9.35
C GLY A 38 4.65 -20.48 10.61
N CYS A 39 5.86 -20.55 11.15
CA CYS A 39 6.29 -19.68 12.24
C CYS A 39 6.77 -18.31 11.70
N LYS A 40 7.06 -17.37 12.62
CA LYS A 40 7.58 -16.04 12.25
C LYS A 40 8.86 -16.13 11.42
N GLN A 41 9.72 -17.11 11.73
CA GLN A 41 10.97 -17.34 11.01
C GLN A 41 10.71 -17.79 9.57
N ASP A 42 9.70 -18.64 9.33
CA ASP A 42 9.33 -19.08 7.97
C ASP A 42 8.84 -17.91 7.12
N ILE A 43 8.03 -17.03 7.72
CA ILE A 43 7.53 -15.81 7.06
C ILE A 43 8.71 -14.90 6.66
N LEU A 44 9.65 -14.66 7.59
CA LEU A 44 10.84 -13.85 7.31
C LEU A 44 11.75 -14.50 6.26
N ALA A 45 11.93 -15.81 6.31
CA ALA A 45 12.75 -16.55 5.34
C ALA A 45 12.13 -16.54 3.92
N SER A 46 10.80 -16.46 3.83
CA SER A 46 10.08 -16.34 2.55
C SER A 46 10.10 -14.95 1.93
N SER A 47 10.54 -13.93 2.69
CA SER A 47 10.59 -12.55 2.21
C SER A 47 11.71 -12.36 1.17
N ILE A 48 11.48 -11.47 0.18
CA ILE A 48 12.40 -11.28 -0.96
C ILE A 48 13.81 -10.84 -0.52
N ASN A 49 13.91 -10.09 0.57
CA ASN A 49 15.17 -9.63 1.15
C ASN A 49 16.00 -10.76 1.76
N SER A 50 15.39 -11.91 2.06
CA SER A 50 16.06 -13.13 2.52
C SER A 50 16.53 -14.03 1.36
N SER A 51 16.10 -13.74 0.13
CA SER A 51 16.48 -14.52 -1.06
C SER A 51 17.90 -14.22 -1.53
N LYS A 52 18.58 -15.23 -2.08
CA LYS A 52 19.89 -15.06 -2.76
C LYS A 52 19.81 -14.06 -3.93
N LEU A 53 18.62 -13.89 -4.52
CA LEU A 53 18.35 -12.94 -5.59
C LEU A 53 18.49 -11.49 -5.13
N TRP A 54 18.28 -11.19 -3.84
CA TRP A 54 18.34 -9.83 -3.31
C TRP A 54 19.66 -9.12 -3.60
N ARG A 55 20.77 -9.88 -3.65
CA ARG A 55 22.11 -9.36 -4.00
C ARG A 55 22.19 -8.78 -5.42
N HIS A 56 21.29 -9.18 -6.31
CA HIS A 56 21.19 -8.67 -7.68
C HIS A 56 20.12 -7.59 -7.82
N CYS A 57 19.35 -7.29 -6.77
CA CYS A 57 18.29 -6.28 -6.81
C CYS A 57 18.85 -4.88 -6.54
N LYS A 58 18.50 -3.92 -7.39
CA LYS A 58 18.71 -2.49 -7.10
C LYS A 58 17.44 -1.90 -6.52
N VAL A 59 17.47 -1.56 -5.23
CA VAL A 59 16.34 -0.90 -4.56
C VAL A 59 16.22 0.54 -5.02
N ARG A 60 15.00 0.94 -5.40
CA ARG A 60 14.61 2.31 -5.71
C ARG A 60 13.38 2.66 -4.87
N THR A 61 13.48 3.74 -4.12
CA THR A 61 12.41 4.20 -3.22
C THR A 61 11.70 5.38 -3.85
N LEU A 62 10.37 5.30 -3.97
CA LEU A 62 9.54 6.44 -4.36
C LEU A 62 9.25 7.26 -3.09
N THR A 63 9.70 8.51 -3.06
CA THR A 63 9.55 9.40 -1.90
C THR A 63 8.37 10.36 -2.04
N THR A 64 7.89 10.59 -3.26
CA THR A 64 6.76 11.49 -3.52
C THR A 64 5.44 10.76 -3.32
N ASN A 65 4.70 11.12 -2.27
CA ASN A 65 3.31 10.69 -2.11
C ASN A 65 2.41 11.50 -3.05
N MET A 66 1.90 10.85 -4.10
CA MET A 66 1.05 11.52 -5.10
C MET A 66 -0.31 11.93 -4.54
N SER A 67 -0.79 11.29 -3.47
CA SER A 67 -2.08 11.60 -2.83
C SER A 67 -2.10 13.00 -2.21
N LEU A 68 -0.95 13.59 -1.87
CA LEU A 68 -0.84 14.98 -1.42
C LEU A 68 -1.32 16.00 -2.47
N ARG A 69 -1.47 15.58 -3.74
CA ARG A 69 -1.97 16.41 -4.84
C ARG A 69 -3.47 16.23 -5.09
N ALA A 70 -4.19 15.51 -4.22
CA ALA A 70 -5.60 15.18 -4.42
C ALA A 70 -6.54 16.41 -4.37
N SER A 71 -6.14 17.49 -3.69
CA SER A 71 -6.90 18.74 -3.65
C SER A 71 -6.04 19.94 -4.03
N THR A 72 -6.65 20.98 -4.60
CA THR A 72 -6.05 22.30 -4.85
C THR A 72 -6.38 23.31 -3.75
N VAL A 73 -7.27 22.95 -2.81
CA VAL A 73 -7.67 23.77 -1.67
C VAL A 73 -6.64 23.63 -0.56
N ARG A 74 -6.05 24.76 -0.11
CA ARG A 74 -4.97 24.76 0.90
C ARG A 74 -5.35 24.07 2.21
N ALA A 75 -6.53 24.35 2.76
CA ALA A 75 -6.98 23.74 4.00
C ALA A 75 -7.11 22.21 3.89
N GLU A 76 -7.61 21.71 2.76
CA GLU A 76 -7.70 20.26 2.51
C GLU A 76 -6.32 19.63 2.32
N GLN A 77 -5.36 20.34 1.69
CA GLN A 77 -4.00 19.84 1.57
C GLN A 77 -3.30 19.66 2.92
N ASP A 78 -3.53 20.55 3.88
CA ASP A 78 -2.95 20.43 5.22
C ASP A 78 -3.50 19.19 5.95
N GLU A 79 -4.80 18.91 5.85
CA GLU A 79 -5.42 17.72 6.44
C GLU A 79 -4.95 16.43 5.75
N ILE A 80 -4.91 16.41 4.40
CA ILE A 80 -4.38 15.28 3.63
C ILE A 80 -2.92 15.02 4.02
N ARG A 81 -2.12 16.08 4.25
CA ARG A 81 -0.73 15.95 4.65
C ARG A 81 -0.60 15.32 6.04
N LYS A 82 -1.33 15.81 7.04
CA LYS A 82 -1.33 15.22 8.39
C LYS A 82 -1.69 13.73 8.34
N PHE A 83 -2.70 13.38 7.54
CA PHE A 83 -3.11 11.99 7.37
C PHE A 83 -2.03 11.13 6.70
N VAL A 84 -1.40 11.63 5.63
CA VAL A 84 -0.30 10.94 4.95
C VAL A 84 0.90 10.75 5.89
N ASP A 85 1.26 11.78 6.66
CA ASP A 85 2.37 11.71 7.61
C ASP A 85 2.08 10.68 8.72
N LEU A 86 0.82 10.59 9.18
CA LEU A 86 0.38 9.55 10.11
C LEU A 86 0.50 8.15 9.50
N MET A 87 0.07 7.94 8.25
CA MET A 87 0.20 6.66 7.56
C MET A 87 1.65 6.24 7.36
N LEU A 88 2.53 7.19 7.02
CA LEU A 88 3.97 6.94 6.91
C LEU A 88 4.56 6.54 8.27
N LEU A 89 4.19 7.26 9.34
CA LEU A 89 4.62 6.95 10.69
C LEU A 89 4.22 5.53 11.12
N ILE A 90 3.00 5.11 10.83
CA ILE A 90 2.50 3.75 11.12
C ILE A 90 3.28 2.72 10.30
N GLY A 91 3.45 2.95 9.00
CA GLY A 91 4.16 2.03 8.10
C GLY A 91 5.64 1.85 8.45
N ASP A 92 6.30 2.90 8.93
CA ASP A 92 7.73 2.85 9.27
C ASP A 92 7.98 2.21 10.65
N GLY A 93 6.93 1.97 11.44
CA GLY A 93 7.04 1.29 12.73
C GLY A 93 7.88 2.03 13.77
N ILE A 94 8.01 3.36 13.65
CA ILE A 94 8.95 4.19 14.43
C ILE A 94 8.55 4.32 15.92
N ARG A 95 7.36 3.89 16.31
CA ARG A 95 6.99 3.81 17.73
C ARG A 95 7.54 2.52 18.32
N SER A 96 8.29 2.64 19.42
CA SER A 96 8.88 1.51 20.14
C SER A 96 7.83 0.43 20.38
N ALA A 97 7.98 -0.68 19.67
CA ALA A 97 7.18 -1.86 19.93
C ALA A 97 7.37 -2.25 21.40
N ASN A 98 6.29 -2.65 22.08
CA ASN A 98 6.38 -3.18 23.43
C ASN A 98 7.19 -4.51 23.41
N GLU A 99 7.45 -5.10 24.58
CA GLU A 99 8.20 -6.36 24.70
C GLU A 99 7.57 -7.51 23.88
N SER A 100 6.28 -7.43 23.57
CA SER A 100 5.53 -8.37 22.73
C SER A 100 5.65 -8.11 21.22
N GLY A 101 6.28 -6.99 20.82
CA GLY A 101 6.39 -6.58 19.42
C GLY A 101 5.17 -5.84 18.86
N GLU A 102 4.27 -5.38 19.73
CA GLU A 102 3.07 -4.63 19.33
C GLU A 102 3.33 -3.12 19.35
N ILE A 103 2.74 -2.42 18.39
CA ILE A 103 2.86 -0.97 18.22
C ILE A 103 1.55 -0.31 18.65
N ASN A 104 1.62 0.57 19.64
CA ASN A 104 0.49 1.40 20.03
C ASN A 104 0.31 2.54 19.03
N VAL A 105 -0.74 2.48 18.22
CA VAL A 105 -1.12 3.54 17.27
C VAL A 105 -2.13 4.46 17.96
N LEU A 106 -1.81 5.76 18.03
CA LEU A 106 -2.78 6.78 18.46
C LEU A 106 -3.59 7.20 17.23
N ILE A 107 -4.89 6.98 17.28
CA ILE A 107 -5.82 7.47 16.26
C ILE A 107 -6.26 8.88 16.68
N PRO A 108 -6.09 9.90 15.84
CA PRO A 108 -6.58 11.26 16.12
C PRO A 108 -8.07 11.27 16.48
N ASP A 109 -8.46 12.07 17.47
CA ASP A 109 -9.85 12.16 17.97
C ASP A 109 -10.86 12.55 16.88
N GLU A 110 -10.42 13.30 15.87
CA GLU A 110 -11.20 13.69 14.70
C GLU A 110 -11.61 12.50 13.80
N LEU A 111 -10.87 11.39 13.88
CA LEU A 111 -11.16 10.14 13.17
C LEU A 111 -11.98 9.16 14.04
N LEU A 112 -12.28 9.51 15.29
CA LEU A 112 -13.04 8.66 16.21
C LEU A 112 -14.54 8.94 16.09
N ILE A 113 -15.30 7.87 15.87
CA ILE A 113 -16.76 7.91 16.01
C ILE A 113 -17.05 7.87 17.51
N LYS A 114 -17.61 8.95 18.05
CA LYS A 114 -17.96 9.06 19.46
C LYS A 114 -19.12 8.11 19.80
N ASP A 115 -19.09 7.54 20.99
CA ASP A 115 -20.18 6.72 21.50
C ASP A 115 -21.49 7.47 21.44
N SER A 116 -22.49 6.86 20.81
CA SER A 116 -23.81 7.43 20.63
C SER A 116 -24.89 6.41 20.98
N SER A 117 -26.11 6.91 21.20
CA SER A 117 -27.28 6.07 21.43
C SER A 117 -27.69 5.26 20.21
N ASP A 118 -27.25 5.64 19.01
CA ASP A 118 -27.48 4.93 17.75
C ASP A 118 -26.15 4.83 16.95
N PRO A 119 -25.32 3.80 17.24
CA PRO A 119 -23.98 3.68 16.68
C PRO A 119 -23.97 3.54 15.15
N LEU A 120 -24.99 2.89 14.59
CA LEU A 120 -25.10 2.70 13.14
C LEU A 120 -25.38 4.04 12.46
N ARG A 121 -26.34 4.80 12.98
CA ARG A 121 -26.66 6.11 12.43
C ARG A 121 -25.52 7.09 12.58
N SER A 122 -24.84 7.11 13.73
CA SER A 122 -23.66 7.96 13.92
C SER A 122 -22.51 7.61 12.99
N ARG A 123 -22.32 6.32 12.65
CA ARG A 123 -21.35 5.90 11.65
C ARG A 123 -21.74 6.35 10.24
N VAL A 124 -23.02 6.22 9.87
CA VAL A 124 -23.51 6.67 8.56
C VAL A 124 -23.37 8.18 8.43
N ASP A 125 -23.77 8.96 9.44
CA ASP A 125 -23.68 10.42 9.42
C ASP A 125 -22.22 10.92 9.44
N PHE A 126 -21.32 10.18 10.10
CA PHE A 126 -19.89 10.49 10.11
C PHE A 126 -19.22 10.25 8.74
N VAL A 127 -19.50 9.10 8.11
CA VAL A 127 -18.88 8.73 6.81
C VAL A 127 -19.57 9.44 5.63
N TYR A 128 -20.90 9.60 5.71
CA TYR A 128 -21.74 10.16 4.65
C TYR A 128 -22.62 11.28 5.21
N PRO A 129 -22.03 12.45 5.51
CA PRO A 129 -22.82 13.58 5.97
C PRO A 129 -23.91 13.91 4.95
N ASP A 130 -25.11 14.19 5.45
CA ASP A 130 -26.26 14.56 4.64
C ASP A 130 -26.67 13.52 3.57
N ILE A 131 -26.45 12.22 3.83
CA ILE A 131 -26.74 11.12 2.88
C ILE A 131 -28.13 11.22 2.22
N LEU A 132 -29.16 11.63 2.98
CA LEU A 132 -30.53 11.77 2.47
C LEU A 132 -30.69 12.93 1.46
N LYS A 133 -29.93 14.02 1.64
CA LYS A 133 -29.91 15.15 0.68
C LYS A 133 -29.14 14.73 -0.58
N ASN A 134 -28.05 14.01 -0.37
CA ASN A 134 -27.12 13.62 -1.40
C ASN A 134 -27.61 12.44 -2.27
N MET A 135 -28.49 11.58 -1.75
CA MET A 135 -29.17 10.53 -2.54
C MET A 135 -29.95 11.07 -3.74
N LYS A 136 -30.40 12.33 -3.69
CA LYS A 136 -31.12 12.98 -4.79
C LYS A 136 -30.20 13.47 -5.90
N ILE A 137 -28.90 13.50 -5.66
CA ILE A 137 -27.88 13.89 -6.64
C ILE A 137 -27.48 12.61 -7.39
N SER A 138 -27.93 12.49 -8.64
CA SER A 138 -27.75 11.27 -9.47
C SER A 138 -26.29 10.79 -9.61
N ILE A 139 -25.31 11.63 -9.32
CA ILE A 139 -23.87 11.34 -9.45
C ILE A 139 -23.15 11.15 -8.11
N PHE A 140 -23.87 11.26 -6.98
CA PHE A 140 -23.24 11.31 -5.66
C PHE A 140 -22.37 10.08 -5.37
N PHE A 141 -22.89 8.88 -5.68
CA PHE A 141 -22.13 7.64 -5.53
C PHE A 141 -21.22 7.32 -6.73
N SER A 142 -21.43 7.94 -7.89
CA SER A 142 -20.56 7.77 -9.06
C SER A 142 -19.23 8.47 -8.85
N ARG A 143 -19.24 9.67 -8.27
CA ARG A 143 -18.02 10.47 -8.05
C ARG A 143 -17.10 9.89 -6.98
N GLU A 144 -17.65 9.16 -6.02
CA GLU A 144 -16.90 8.39 -5.01
C GLU A 144 -16.39 7.03 -5.53
N GLY A 145 -16.96 6.51 -6.62
CA GLY A 145 -16.57 5.23 -7.24
C GLY A 145 -15.51 5.33 -8.34
N ASP A 146 -15.27 6.54 -8.87
CA ASP A 146 -14.44 6.75 -10.08
C ASP A 146 -12.93 6.98 -9.81
N THR A 147 -12.45 6.85 -8.57
CA THR A 147 -11.00 6.91 -8.30
C THR A 147 -10.24 5.67 -8.80
N CYS A 148 -10.93 4.66 -9.34
CA CYS A 148 -10.32 3.44 -9.89
C CYS A 148 -10.87 3.09 -11.28
N SER A 149 -10.66 3.95 -12.29
CA SER A 149 -10.96 3.57 -13.68
C SER A 149 -10.00 4.17 -14.70
N HIS A 150 -8.69 4.07 -14.48
CA HIS A 150 -7.72 4.13 -15.58
C HIS A 150 -6.58 3.13 -15.40
N THR A 151 -6.85 1.87 -15.70
CA THR A 151 -5.83 0.98 -16.25
C THR A 151 -6.50 0.06 -17.26
N LYS A 152 -6.61 0.54 -18.52
CA LYS A 152 -6.86 -0.36 -19.65
C LYS A 152 -5.65 -1.29 -19.74
N ARG A 153 -5.86 -2.58 -19.52
CA ARG A 153 -4.93 -3.63 -19.95
C ARG A 153 -4.87 -3.59 -21.48
N SER A 154 -3.67 -3.43 -22.02
CA SER A 154 -3.25 -3.99 -23.30
C SER A 154 -2.08 -4.91 -23.03
#